data_AF-A0A4U5NXE1-F1
#
_entry.id   AF-A0A4U5NXE1-F1
#
_cell.length_a   1.000
_cell.length_b   1.000
_cell.length_c   1.000
_cell.angle_alpha   90.00
_cell.angle_beta   90.00
_cell.angle_gamma   90.00
#
_symmetry.space_group_name_H-M   'P 1'
#
loop_
_entity.id
_entity.type
_entity.pdbx_description
1 polymer ?
#
loop_
_entity_poly.entity_id
_entity_poly.type
_entity_poly.pdbx_seq_one_letter_code
_entity_poly.pdbx_strand_id
1 'polypeptide(L)'
;MGPANRSFYVVEEYLKLPCESRRSNPLEYWNRPCNSAKLPILRRLAMKFLSAPATSAESERLFSAAALTLTDSHKSMSTETLQMGCFCTVMSRLKDINQLKIFSVIAAIVSSC
;
A
#
# COMPACT_ATOMS: atom_id res chain seq x y z
N MET A 1 -22.59 -27.75 -1.04
CA MET A 1 -21.15 -27.56 -0.72
C MET A 1 -21.01 -26.25 0.06
N GLY A 2 -20.44 -26.30 1.28
CA GLY A 2 -20.37 -25.15 2.17
C GLY A 2 -19.34 -24.08 1.76
N PRO A 3 -19.46 -22.84 2.27
CA PRO A 3 -18.66 -21.68 1.84
C PRO A 3 -17.15 -21.82 2.10
N ALA A 4 -16.74 -22.57 3.13
CA ALA A 4 -15.34 -22.79 3.46
C ALA A 4 -14.57 -23.57 2.38
N ASN A 5 -15.23 -24.51 1.69
CA ASN A 5 -14.60 -25.35 0.67
C ASN A 5 -14.21 -24.58 -0.60
N ARG A 6 -14.84 -23.42 -0.83
CA ARG A 6 -14.62 -22.62 -2.04
C ARG A 6 -13.28 -21.88 -2.01
N SER A 7 -12.83 -21.44 -0.84
CA SER A 7 -11.57 -20.70 -0.70
C SER A 7 -10.34 -21.59 -0.94
N PHE A 8 -10.36 -22.83 -0.42
CA PHE A 8 -9.27 -23.79 -0.63
C PHE A 8 -9.10 -24.14 -2.11
N TYR A 9 -10.21 -24.35 -2.83
CA TYR A 9 -10.18 -24.66 -4.26
C TYR A 9 -9.53 -23.55 -5.11
N VAL A 10 -9.82 -22.27 -4.80
CA VAL A 10 -9.25 -21.13 -5.53
C VAL A 10 -7.72 -21.07 -5.39
N VAL A 11 -7.21 -21.39 -4.20
CA VAL A 11 -5.76 -21.45 -3.96
C VAL A 11 -5.13 -22.62 -4.70
N GLU A 12 -5.76 -23.80 -4.67
CA GLU A 12 -5.29 -24.95 -5.44
C GLU A 12 -5.27 -24.69 -6.95
N GLU A 13 -6.27 -24.00 -7.49
CA GLU A 13 -6.30 -23.62 -8.90
C GLU A 13 -5.16 -22.68 -9.26
N TYR A 14 -4.87 -21.70 -8.39
CA TYR A 14 -3.72 -20.80 -8.57
C TYR A 14 -2.39 -21.55 -8.57
N LEU A 15 -2.20 -22.50 -7.65
CA LEU A 15 -0.95 -23.29 -7.55
C LEU A 15 -0.70 -24.20 -8.77
N LYS A 16 -1.73 -24.50 -9.56
CA LYS A 16 -1.62 -25.27 -10.81
C LYS A 16 -1.26 -24.40 -12.02
N LEU A 17 -1.31 -23.07 -11.90
CA LEU A 17 -0.95 -22.17 -12.99
C LEU A 17 0.56 -22.19 -13.26
N PRO A 18 0.99 -21.98 -14.51
CA PRO A 18 2.40 -21.87 -14.83
C PRO A 18 3.05 -20.72 -14.04
N CYS A 19 4.27 -20.96 -13.55
CA CYS A 19 5.04 -19.93 -12.86
C CYS A 19 5.42 -18.81 -13.83
N GLU A 20 5.20 -17.57 -13.41
CA GLU A 20 5.71 -16.40 -14.13
C GLU A 20 7.23 -16.28 -13.97
N SER A 21 7.86 -15.53 -14.88
CA SER A 21 9.27 -15.19 -14.79
C SER A 21 9.60 -14.49 -13.47
N ARG A 22 10.72 -14.84 -12.84
CA ARG A 22 11.21 -14.17 -11.62
C ARG A 22 11.49 -12.67 -11.80
N ARG A 23 11.65 -12.22 -13.05
CA ARG A 23 11.85 -10.80 -13.39
C ARG A 23 10.54 -10.05 -13.56
N SER A 24 9.40 -10.74 -13.55
CA SER A 24 8.10 -10.10 -13.72
C SER A 24 7.70 -9.33 -12.47
N ASN A 25 7.00 -8.21 -12.66
CA ASN A 25 6.46 -7.44 -11.56
C ASN A 25 5.20 -8.12 -11.01
N PRO A 26 5.15 -8.54 -9.73
CA PRO A 26 4.01 -9.23 -9.18
C PRO A 26 2.73 -8.36 -9.16
N LEU A 27 2.86 -7.05 -9.03
CA LEU A 27 1.73 -6.13 -9.10
C LEU A 27 1.16 -6.00 -10.52
N GLU A 28 1.99 -6.13 -11.54
CA GLU A 28 1.51 -6.16 -12.94
C GLU A 28 0.80 -7.48 -13.23
N TYR A 29 1.34 -8.60 -12.74
CA TYR A 29 0.71 -9.92 -12.88
C TYR A 29 -0.74 -9.93 -12.35
N TRP A 30 -0.96 -9.43 -11.13
CA TRP A 30 -2.30 -9.36 -10.54
C TRP A 30 -3.21 -8.32 -11.21
N ASN A 31 -2.62 -7.33 -11.89
CA ASN A 31 -3.36 -6.32 -12.64
C ASN A 31 -3.81 -6.78 -14.03
N ARG A 32 -3.24 -7.85 -14.59
CA ARG A 32 -3.64 -8.38 -15.91
C ARG A 32 -5.14 -8.72 -15.93
N PRO A 33 -5.89 -8.35 -16.98
CA PRO A 33 -7.34 -8.61 -17.07
C PRO A 33 -7.71 -10.09 -16.91
N CYS A 34 -6.90 -10.99 -17.48
CA CYS A 34 -7.10 -12.43 -17.39
C CYS A 34 -7.06 -12.95 -15.94
N ASN A 35 -6.07 -12.52 -15.15
CA ASN A 35 -5.91 -12.94 -13.75
C ASN A 35 -6.95 -12.27 -12.85
N SER A 36 -7.30 -11.02 -13.14
CA SER A 36 -8.32 -10.28 -12.40
C SER A 36 -9.70 -10.91 -12.49
N ALA A 37 -10.10 -11.33 -13.69
CA ALA A 37 -11.40 -11.95 -13.92
C ALA A 37 -11.44 -13.39 -13.40
N LYS A 38 -10.33 -14.13 -13.52
CA LYS A 38 -10.24 -15.54 -13.12
C LYS A 38 -10.14 -15.71 -11.60
N LEU A 39 -9.37 -14.87 -10.92
CA LEU A 39 -9.06 -14.99 -9.49
C LEU A 39 -9.34 -13.67 -8.72
N PRO A 40 -10.58 -13.16 -8.72
CA PRO A 40 -10.89 -11.82 -8.20
C PRO A 40 -10.62 -11.68 -6.69
N ILE A 41 -10.91 -12.72 -5.91
CA ILE A 41 -10.70 -12.72 -4.46
C ILE A 41 -9.20 -12.73 -4.14
N LEU A 42 -8.44 -13.58 -4.85
CA LEU A 42 -7.00 -13.71 -4.63
C LEU A 42 -6.25 -12.47 -5.10
N ARG A 43 -6.66 -11.85 -6.22
CA ARG A 43 -6.16 -10.54 -6.65
C ARG A 43 -6.33 -9.50 -5.56
N ARG A 44 -7.53 -9.39 -4.97
CA ARG A 44 -7.79 -8.38 -3.91
C ARG A 44 -6.86 -8.56 -2.71
N LEU A 45 -6.62 -9.81 -2.31
CA LEU A 45 -5.68 -10.12 -1.22
C LEU A 45 -4.24 -9.81 -1.64
N ALA A 46 -3.81 -10.29 -2.80
CA ALA A 46 -2.46 -10.07 -3.29
C ALA A 46 -2.13 -8.58 -3.45
N MET A 47 -3.05 -7.78 -3.98
CA MET A 47 -2.87 -6.33 -4.07
C MET A 47 -2.74 -5.67 -2.69
N LYS A 48 -3.49 -6.14 -1.68
CA LYS A 48 -3.38 -5.63 -0.31
C LYS A 48 -2.02 -5.94 0.32
N PHE A 49 -1.51 -7.16 0.17
CA PHE A 49 -0.24 -7.56 0.78
C PHE A 49 0.98 -7.03 0.02
N LEU A 50 0.95 -7.03 -1.32
CA LEU A 50 2.06 -6.58 -2.15
C LEU A 50 2.21 -5.05 -2.21
N SER A 51 1.19 -4.30 -1.81
CA SER A 51 1.26 -2.84 -1.74
C SER A 51 1.83 -2.33 -0.42
N ALA A 52 1.93 -3.18 0.60
CA ALA A 52 2.59 -2.83 1.85
C ALA A 52 4.12 -2.83 1.65
N PRO A 53 4.83 -1.77 2.07
CA PRO A 53 6.29 -1.79 2.07
C PRO A 53 6.80 -2.87 3.04
N ALA A 54 7.90 -3.53 2.68
CA ALA A 54 8.49 -4.58 3.50
C ALA A 54 9.08 -4.09 4.82
N THR A 55 9.31 -2.77 4.95
CA THR A 55 10.00 -2.14 6.08
C THR A 55 9.37 -0.80 6.45
N SER A 56 9.41 -0.42 7.72
CA SER A 56 9.03 0.91 8.21
C SER A 56 10.01 2.04 7.83
N ALA A 57 11.19 1.69 7.31
CA ALA A 57 12.28 2.65 7.05
C ALA A 57 11.87 3.83 6.15
N GLU A 58 11.01 3.61 5.14
CA GLU A 58 10.53 4.72 4.30
C GLU A 58 9.59 5.66 5.06
N SER A 59 8.75 5.11 5.95
CA SER A 59 7.91 5.92 6.84
C SER A 59 8.77 6.72 7.82
N GLU A 60 9.78 6.11 8.42
CA GLU A 60 10.72 6.76 9.34
C GLU A 60 11.49 7.91 8.67
N ARG A 61 11.98 7.71 7.43
CA ARG A 61 12.63 8.78 6.66
C ARG A 61 11.68 9.93 6.37
N LEU A 62 10.44 9.62 5.99
CA LEU A 62 9.41 10.62 5.71
C LEU A 62 9.06 11.43 6.96
N PHE A 63 8.91 10.78 8.12
CA PHE A 63 8.67 11.45 9.39
C PHE A 63 9.89 12.24 9.89
N SER A 64 11.10 11.74 9.68
CA SER A 64 12.33 12.46 10.02
C SER A 64 12.49 13.74 9.19
N ALA A 65 12.23 13.65 7.88
CA ALA A 65 12.26 14.81 6.99
C ALA A 65 11.15 15.83 7.31
N ALA A 66 9.95 15.34 7.67
CA ALA A 66 8.86 16.20 8.13
C ALA A 66 9.19 16.87 9.46
N ALA A 67 9.76 16.13 10.42
CA ALA A 67 10.20 16.67 11.70
C ALA A 67 11.20 17.81 11.51
N LEU A 68 12.24 17.61 10.68
CA LEU A 68 13.22 18.66 10.34
C LEU A 68 12.54 19.91 9.76
N THR A 69 11.64 19.73 8.79
CA THR A 69 10.92 20.84 8.14
C THR A 69 10.04 21.63 9.13
N LEU A 70 9.44 20.93 10.09
CA LEU A 70 8.59 21.55 11.13
C LEU A 70 9.39 22.21 12.25
N THR A 71 10.49 21.61 12.69
CA THR A 71 11.37 22.21 13.73
C THR A 71 12.00 23.52 13.27
N ASP A 72 12.31 23.65 11.98
CA ASP A 72 12.88 24.90 11.43
C ASP A 72 11.86 26.05 11.41
N SER A 73 10.56 25.75 11.44
CA SER A 73 9.49 26.75 11.28
C SER A 73 8.76 27.13 12.57
N HIS A 74 8.91 26.41 13.71
CA HIS A 74 8.00 26.60 14.85
C HIS A 74 8.61 26.51 16.26
N LYS A 75 8.68 27.67 16.95
CA LYS A 75 8.88 27.78 18.41
C LYS A 75 7.59 28.06 19.22
N SER A 76 6.41 28.16 18.60
CA SER A 76 5.17 28.63 19.29
C SER A 76 3.88 28.14 18.61
N MET A 77 3.72 26.83 18.41
CA MET A 77 2.60 26.26 17.66
C MET A 77 1.82 25.26 18.50
N SER A 78 0.49 25.22 18.36
CA SER A 78 -0.35 24.23 19.05
C SER A 78 -0.15 22.83 18.44
N THR A 79 -0.46 21.80 19.24
CA THR A 79 -0.33 20.39 18.84
C THR A 79 -1.15 20.04 17.58
N GLU A 80 -2.32 20.65 17.42
CA GLU A 80 -3.18 20.44 16.25
C GLU A 80 -2.57 21.00 14.96
N THR A 81 -1.97 22.21 15.02
CA THR A 81 -1.34 22.81 13.83
C THR A 81 -0.05 22.07 13.44
N LEU A 82 0.67 21.51 14.41
CA LEU A 82 1.80 20.62 14.17
C LEU A 82 1.39 19.31 13.50
N GLN A 83 0.31 18.68 13.96
CA GLN A 83 -0.23 17.46 13.33
C GLN A 83 -0.66 17.71 11.88
N MET A 84 -1.37 18.82 11.64
CA MET A 84 -1.79 19.21 10.30
C MET A 84 -0.58 19.55 9.40
N GLY A 85 0.40 20.26 9.93
CA GLY A 85 1.65 20.56 9.22
C GLY A 85 2.41 19.28 8.83
N CYS A 86 2.55 18.34 9.77
CA CYS A 86 3.16 17.03 9.52
C CYS A 86 2.41 16.28 8.43
N PHE A 87 1.09 16.18 8.52
CA PHE A 87 0.26 15.54 7.49
C PHE A 87 0.49 16.19 6.11
N CYS A 88 0.39 17.52 6.01
CA CYS A 88 0.58 18.23 4.75
C CYS A 88 1.99 18.06 4.17
N THR A 89 3.04 18.11 5.00
CA THR A 89 4.44 17.92 4.57
C THR A 89 4.68 16.49 4.09
N VAL A 90 4.20 15.49 4.85
CA VAL A 90 4.24 14.08 4.50
C VAL A 90 3.53 13.85 3.17
N MET A 91 2.31 14.38 3.02
CA MET A 91 1.49 14.21 1.81
C MET A 91 2.07 14.94 0.59
N SER A 92 2.71 16.09 0.78
CA SER A 92 3.37 16.82 -0.31
C SER A 92 4.61 16.07 -0.79
N ARG A 93 5.42 15.50 0.11
CA ARG A 93 6.60 14.69 -0.24
C ARG A 93 6.23 13.34 -0.88
N LEU A 94 5.07 12.79 -0.54
CA LEU A 94 4.54 11.59 -1.22
C LEU A 94 4.17 11.85 -2.68
N LYS A 95 3.87 13.09 -3.10
CA LYS A 95 3.64 13.42 -4.52
C LYS A 95 4.92 13.35 -5.35
N ASP A 96 6.05 13.75 -4.77
CA ASP A 96 7.36 13.71 -5.43
C ASP A 96 7.95 12.29 -5.46
N ILE A 97 7.68 11.49 -4.42
CA ILE A 97 8.01 10.05 -4.40
C ILE A 97 6.92 9.33 -5.20
N ASN A 98 7.03 9.39 -6.53
CA ASN A 98 6.12 8.75 -7.46
C ASN A 98 6.07 7.22 -7.26
N GLN A 99 5.24 6.78 -6.32
CA GLN A 99 4.57 5.49 -6.29
C GLN A 99 3.13 5.76 -5.89
N LEU A 100 2.31 6.12 -6.89
CA LEU A 100 0.84 6.21 -6.90
C LEU A 100 0.10 4.97 -6.32
N LYS A 101 0.80 4.00 -5.74
CA LYS A 101 0.28 2.78 -5.10
C LYS A 101 0.18 2.88 -3.57
N ILE A 102 0.95 3.76 -2.91
CA ILE A 102 0.88 3.95 -1.45
C ILE A 102 -0.34 4.80 -1.06
N PHE A 103 -0.73 5.77 -1.88
CA PHE A 103 -1.91 6.61 -1.63
C PHE A 103 -3.20 5.79 -1.54
N SER A 104 -3.38 4.73 -2.35
CA SER A 104 -4.55 3.85 -2.22
C SER A 104 -4.56 3.04 -0.91
N VAL A 105 -3.39 2.76 -0.35
CA VAL A 105 -3.26 1.97 0.89
C VAL A 105 -3.50 2.85 2.11
N ILE A 106 -2.90 4.03 2.16
CA ILE A 106 -3.08 4.97 3.28
C ILE A 106 -4.54 5.49 3.29
N ALA A 107 -5.12 5.83 2.13
CA ALA A 107 -6.53 6.24 2.05
C ALA A 107 -7.49 5.12 2.48
N ALA A 108 -7.20 3.85 2.13
CA ALA A 108 -8.02 2.71 2.55
C ALA A 108 -7.92 2.41 4.05
N ILE A 109 -6.75 2.63 4.67
CA ILE A 109 -6.55 2.48 6.11
C ILE A 109 -7.26 3.60 6.87
N VAL A 110 -7.14 4.84 6.42
CA VAL A 110 -7.78 6.00 7.07
C VAL A 110 -9.30 6.00 6.90
N SER A 111 -9.85 5.47 5.80
CA SER A 111 -11.31 5.36 5.60
C SER A 111 -11.96 4.21 6.38
N SER A 112 -11.18 3.34 7.04
CA SER A 112 -11.69 2.20 7.83
C SER A 112 -11.58 2.41 9.35
N CYS A 113 -11.13 3.60 9.77
CA CYS A 113 -11.13 4.08 11.15
C CYS A 113 -12.11 5.25 11.26
#